data_AF-A0A2T2SW39-F1
#
_entry.id   AF-A0A2T2SW39-F1
#
_cell.length_a   1.000
_cell.length_b   1.000
_cell.length_c   1.000
_cell.angle_alpha   90.00
_cell.angle_beta   90.00
_cell.angle_gamma   90.00
#
_symmetry.space_group_name_H-M   'P 1'
#
loop_
_entity.id
_entity.type
_entity.pdbx_description
1 polymer ?
#
loop_
_entity_poly.entity_id
_entity_poly.type
_entity_poly.pdbx_seq_one_letter_code
_entity_poly.pdbx_strand_id
1 'polypeptide(L)' 'DVLRREVRHMLAGFGPHHHIANLGHGMLPDHDPEHARIFVETVHEHSEKMRTV' A
#
# COMPACT_ATOMS: atom_id res chain seq x y z
N ASP A 1 -5.16 6.77 -9.66
CA ASP A 1 -5.13 7.75 -8.55
C ASP A 1 -5.78 7.29 -7.25
N VAL A 2 -6.99 6.72 -7.29
CA VAL A 2 -7.69 6.23 -6.08
C VAL A 2 -6.86 5.22 -5.30
N LEU A 3 -6.35 4.16 -5.95
CA LEU A 3 -5.58 3.12 -5.25
C LEU A 3 -4.37 3.67 -4.49
N ARG A 4 -3.59 4.55 -5.12
CA ARG A 4 -2.43 5.18 -4.47
C ARG A 4 -2.84 6.02 -3.26
N ARG A 5 -3.99 6.72 -3.35
CA ARG A 5 -4.53 7.51 -2.24
C ARG A 5 -4.94 6.62 -1.07
N GLU A 6 -5.65 5.52 -1.32
CA GLU A 6 -6.10 4.61 -0.27
C GLU A 6 -4.92 3.90 0.41
N VAL A 7 -3.89 3.49 -0.35
CA VAL A 7 -2.66 2.92 0.24
C VAL A 7 -1.97 3.91 1.16
N ARG A 8 -1.85 5.19 0.74
CA ARG A 8 -1.26 6.22 1.61
C ARG A 8 -2.09 6.47 2.87
N HIS A 9 -3.42 6.48 2.75
CA HIS A 9 -4.32 6.61 3.89
C HIS A 9 -4.13 5.45 4.88
N MET A 10 -4.10 4.22 4.38
CA MET A 10 -3.84 3.02 5.19
C MET A 10 -2.49 3.13 5.92
N LEU A 11 -1.42 3.46 5.20
CA LEU A 11 -0.08 3.60 5.80
C LEU A 11 -0.02 4.70 6.88
N ALA A 12 -0.71 5.82 6.67
CA ALA A 12 -0.82 6.87 7.68
C ALA A 12 -1.55 6.39 8.94
N GLY A 13 -2.55 5.51 8.80
CA GLY A 13 -3.28 4.93 9.93
C GLY A 13 -2.46 3.95 10.76
N PHE A 14 -1.63 3.13 10.12
CA PHE A 14 -0.76 2.18 10.83
C PHE A 14 0.52 2.80 11.39
N GLY A 15 1.06 3.81 10.69
CA GLY A 15 2.35 4.40 11.02
C GLY A 15 3.56 3.64 10.44
N PRO A 16 4.77 4.18 10.64
CA PRO A 16 5.99 3.75 9.93
C PRO A 16 6.66 2.49 10.50
N HIS A 17 6.27 2.04 11.70
CA HIS A 17 6.94 0.96 12.42
C HIS A 17 5.97 -0.17 12.77
N HIS A 18 6.51 -1.38 12.94
CA HIS A 18 5.78 -2.57 13.37
C HIS A 18 4.55 -2.91 12.50
N HIS A 19 4.62 -2.64 11.20
CA HIS A 19 3.54 -2.90 10.24
C HIS A 19 4.07 -3.60 8.99
N ILE A 20 3.41 -4.69 8.60
CA ILE A 20 3.61 -5.38 7.32
C ILE A 20 2.34 -5.15 6.50
N ALA A 21 2.43 -4.33 5.45
CA ALA A 21 1.28 -4.01 4.61
C ALA A 21 0.83 -5.26 3.83
N ASN A 22 -0.48 -5.48 3.82
CA ASN A 22 -1.12 -6.53 3.04
C ASN A 22 -2.57 -6.14 2.74
N LEU A 23 -3.25 -6.93 1.92
CA LEU A 23 -4.69 -6.88 1.79
C LEU A 23 -5.36 -7.59 2.97
N GLY A 24 -6.58 -7.18 3.31
CA GLY A 24 -7.39 -7.88 4.33
C GLY A 24 -7.91 -9.25 3.87
N HIS A 25 -7.86 -9.53 2.57
CA HIS A 25 -8.23 -10.80 1.96
C HIS A 25 -7.46 -11.02 0.65
N GLY A 26 -7.63 -12.19 0.03
CA GLY A 26 -7.01 -12.49 -1.27
C GLY A 26 -7.54 -11.62 -2.40
N MET A 27 -6.68 -11.35 -3.39
CA MET A 27 -7.10 -10.77 -4.66
C MET A 27 -8.08 -11.72 -5.36
N LEU A 28 -9.14 -11.15 -5.94
CA LEU A 28 -10.05 -11.88 -6.82
C LEU A 28 -9.40 -12.17 -8.19
N PRO A 29 -9.78 -13.27 -8.87
CA PRO A 29 -9.18 -13.67 -10.15
C PRO A 29 -9.36 -12.67 -11.29
N ASP A 30 -10.36 -11.80 -11.22
CA ASP A 30 -10.72 -10.80 -12.21
C ASP A 30 -10.07 -9.42 -11.96
N HIS A 31 -9.33 -9.26 -10.85
CA HIS A 31 -8.57 -8.05 -10.62
C HIS A 31 -7.41 -7.92 -11.60
N ASP A 32 -7.22 -6.71 -12.12
CA ASP A 32 -6.07 -6.34 -12.94
C ASP A 32 -4.76 -6.48 -12.12
N PRO A 33 -3.78 -7.30 -12.57
CA PRO A 33 -2.46 -7.40 -11.94
C PRO A 33 -1.72 -6.06 -11.85
N GLU A 34 -2.03 -5.10 -12.73
CA GLU A 34 -1.49 -3.74 -12.66
C GLU A 34 -1.82 -3.06 -11.33
N HIS A 35 -3.02 -3.30 -10.78
CA HIS A 35 -3.38 -2.77 -9.47
C HIS A 35 -2.54 -3.38 -8.35
N ALA A 36 -2.17 -4.67 -8.45
CA ALA A 36 -1.26 -5.29 -7.49
C ALA A 36 0.13 -4.64 -7.55
N ARG A 37 0.64 -4.35 -8.76
CA ARG A 37 1.90 -3.62 -8.93
C ARG A 37 1.83 -2.24 -8.29
N ILE A 38 0.80 -1.45 -8.60
CA ILE A 38 0.60 -0.10 -8.05
C ILE A 38 0.50 -0.13 -6.52
N PHE A 39 -0.17 -1.13 -5.95
CA PHE A 39 -0.23 -1.32 -4.50
C PHE A 39 1.17 -1.49 -3.90
N VAL A 40 1.96 -2.43 -4.42
CA VAL A 40 3.32 -2.74 -3.93
C VAL A 40 4.25 -1.54 -4.08
N GLU A 41 4.28 -0.90 -5.25
CA GLU A 41 5.11 0.29 -5.51
C GLU A 41 4.76 1.42 -4.54
N THR A 42 3.47 1.70 -4.35
CA THR A 42 3.03 2.77 -3.45
C THR A 42 3.40 2.46 -2.00
N VAL A 43 3.32 1.19 -1.57
CA VAL A 43 3.75 0.76 -0.23
C VAL A 43 5.24 1.03 -0.02
N HIS A 44 6.09 0.62 -0.96
CA HIS A 44 7.53 0.83 -0.86
C HIS A 44 7.87 2.33 -0.84
N GLU A 45 7.44 3.08 -1.86
CA GLU A 45 7.79 4.49 -2.01
C GLU A 45 7.30 5.37 -0.84
N HIS A 46 6.08 5.14 -0.35
CA HIS A 46 5.52 5.97 0.70
C HIS A 46 6.07 5.60 2.08
N SER A 47 6.21 4.30 2.37
CA SER A 47 6.75 3.86 3.66
C SER A 47 8.22 4.25 3.83
N GLU A 48 9.02 4.28 2.75
CA GLU A 48 10.38 4.83 2.78
C GLU A 48 10.38 6.30 3.21
N LYS A 49 9.55 7.12 2.56
CA LYS A 49 9.43 8.54 2.91
C LYS A 49 9.00 8.74 4.36
N MET A 50 8.08 7.92 4.88
CA MET A 50 7.62 8.00 6.27
C MET A 50 8.72 7.64 7.30
N ARG A 51 9.73 6.85 6.93
CA ARG A 51 10.84 6.48 7.83
C ARG A 51 11.99 7.47 7.83
N THR A 52 12.10 8.29 6.78
CA THR A 52 13.17 9.28 6.63
C THR A 52 12.88 10.63 7.28
N VAL A 53 11.65 10.82 7.78
CA VAL A 53 11.22 11.97 8.59
C VAL A 53 11.20 11.58 10.06
#